data_AF-A0A7M3M065-F1
#
_entry.id   AF-A0A7M3M065-F1
#
_cell.length_a   1.000
_cell.length_b   1.000
_cell.length_c   1.000
_cell.angle_alpha   90.00
_cell.angle_beta   90.00
_cell.angle_gamma   90.00
#
_symmetry.space_group_name_H-M   'P 1'
#
loop_
_entity.id
_entity.type
_entity.pdbx_description
1 polymer ?
#
loop_
_entity_poly.entity_id
_entity_poly.type
_entity_poly.pdbx_seq_one_letter_code
_entity_poly.pdbx_strand_id
1 'polypeptide(L)'
;MLSERDDAFPLSLAAIADLMAEEEAEQREVLHLTANETVLSPLARRALASPLAERYLLEHLDMRESSPARLNNLLLRGLDRVSAIEASATEVCRRLFGATFAEFRCLSGLHAMQTTFAALSEPGDTVMRVATKDGGHFLTELICRSFGRRSCTYAFHDDLTLDLDRTREVFAREKPRLLYVDAMNYLFPFPLAELKEIAGEVPLVFDASHTLGLIAGGRFQNPLAEGADILQANTHKTLFGPQKGIILGSDRSLMENVGYTLSSGMVSSQHTASALALFVALHEIWYDGREYAARVVENAQDLAGLLHDRGVPLVAADRGFTANHMFFVDTRSVGSGPLILDRLVRANVSANRVVAFNHIDTIRFGVQEITRRGYERDDLVRIADLLAPLILGQAEPERIRPRIAELVRRPRALRYTGRTAPAAEPARASVTVARSTAPARPRWIGIDLLPAGEPPPKDGCEQAQELGALAGAFPHQIDSAGNVSFSADDGRFFVSASGSYIKNLLPDDFVEITGRAGWTLRCRGDGHPSAEAYLHHLLRERVGARYVVHNHCILGRDLEHADEPGVLVIPPQEYGSVSLAEAVARAAPRSRVMYVRRHGLVFWAREYEECRALVEDLARRTGRRR
;
A
#
# COMPACT_ATOMS: atom_id res chain seq x y z
N MET A 1 36.07 -9.40 -35.67
CA MET A 1 36.95 -8.33 -35.18
C MET A 1 36.07 -7.18 -34.74
N LEU A 2 35.76 -7.11 -33.44
CA LEU A 2 35.21 -5.88 -32.86
C LEU A 2 36.42 -4.95 -32.73
N SER A 3 36.57 -4.02 -33.67
CA SER A 3 37.61 -3.00 -33.62
C SER A 3 37.44 -2.15 -32.36
N GLU A 4 38.57 -1.82 -31.75
CA GLU A 4 38.82 -0.83 -30.69
C GLU A 4 37.57 -0.01 -30.32
N ARG A 5 36.87 -0.47 -29.28
CA ARG A 5 35.85 0.35 -28.63
C ARG A 5 36.60 1.40 -27.83
N ASP A 6 36.39 2.65 -28.22
CA ASP A 6 36.82 3.86 -27.53
C ASP A 6 36.62 3.70 -26.00
N ASP A 7 37.70 3.77 -25.21
CA ASP A 7 37.67 3.56 -23.75
C ASP A 7 36.82 4.62 -23.02
N ALA A 8 36.32 5.63 -23.74
CA ALA A 8 35.39 6.63 -23.23
C ALA A 8 33.93 6.13 -23.11
N PHE A 9 33.52 5.07 -23.82
CA PHE A 9 32.13 4.58 -23.74
C PHE A 9 31.95 3.08 -24.04
N PRO A 10 31.22 2.33 -23.19
CA PRO A 10 30.59 2.76 -21.94
C PRO A 10 31.61 2.98 -20.81
N LEU A 11 31.22 3.76 -19.79
CA LEU A 11 32.04 3.96 -18.59
C LEU A 11 32.47 2.63 -17.97
N SER A 12 33.71 2.55 -17.49
CA SER A 12 34.18 1.43 -16.69
C SER A 12 33.51 1.42 -15.31
N LEU A 13 33.47 0.25 -14.65
CA LEU A 13 32.94 0.16 -13.28
C LEU A 13 33.71 1.04 -12.28
N ALA A 14 35.02 1.22 -12.50
CA ALA A 14 35.84 2.12 -11.69
C ALA A 14 35.43 3.58 -11.92
N ALA A 15 35.27 4.00 -13.17
CA ALA A 15 34.81 5.36 -13.49
C ALA A 15 33.42 5.65 -12.90
N ILE A 16 32.52 4.67 -12.90
CA ILE A 16 31.21 4.80 -12.24
C ILE A 16 31.37 5.00 -10.73
N ALA A 17 32.23 4.21 -10.08
CA ALA A 17 32.47 4.33 -8.64
C ALA A 17 33.12 5.68 -8.27
N ASP A 18 34.07 6.16 -9.10
CA ASP A 18 34.74 7.44 -8.90
C ASP A 18 33.75 8.60 -9.04
N LEU A 19 32.92 8.62 -10.11
CA LEU A 19 31.88 9.64 -10.30
C LEU A 19 30.86 9.66 -9.15
N MET A 20 30.48 8.49 -8.62
CA MET A 20 29.61 8.41 -7.44
C MET A 20 30.28 9.02 -6.20
N ALA A 21 31.57 8.73 -5.98
CA ALA A 21 32.31 9.26 -4.84
C ALA A 21 32.55 10.78 -4.95
N GLU A 22 32.81 11.28 -6.16
CA GLU A 22 32.93 12.71 -6.46
C GLU A 22 31.62 13.45 -6.17
N GLU A 23 30.49 12.96 -6.68
CA GLU A 23 29.17 13.52 -6.41
C GLU A 23 28.88 13.53 -4.89
N GLU A 24 29.13 12.41 -4.19
CA GLU A 24 28.96 12.36 -2.73
C GLU A 24 29.85 13.35 -1.97
N ALA A 25 31.05 13.65 -2.48
CA ALA A 25 31.96 14.63 -1.90
C ALA A 25 31.45 16.05 -2.14
N GLU A 26 30.98 16.36 -3.35
CA GLU A 26 30.41 17.67 -3.70
C GLU A 26 29.15 17.97 -2.88
N GLN A 27 28.24 17.00 -2.73
CA GLN A 27 27.02 17.17 -1.92
C GLN A 27 27.31 17.44 -0.43
N ARG A 28 28.52 17.12 0.08
CA ARG A 28 28.92 17.48 1.46
C ARG A 28 29.26 18.97 1.63
N GLU A 29 29.29 19.73 0.55
CA GLU A 29 29.56 21.17 0.55
C GLU A 29 28.34 22.02 0.19
N VAL A 30 27.21 21.37 -0.12
CA VAL A 30 25.96 22.01 -0.51
C VAL A 30 25.08 22.23 0.72
N LEU A 31 24.57 23.46 0.85
CA LEU A 31 23.53 23.79 1.81
C LEU A 31 22.16 23.44 1.20
N HIS A 32 21.62 22.29 1.59
CA HIS A 32 20.30 21.83 1.16
C HIS A 32 19.18 22.57 1.89
N LEU A 33 18.51 23.47 1.17
CA LEU A 33 17.28 24.16 1.58
C LEU A 33 16.12 23.85 0.63
N THR A 34 16.19 22.74 -0.08
CA THR A 34 15.13 22.27 -0.96
C THR A 34 14.00 21.64 -0.15
N ALA A 35 12.77 22.13 -0.28
CA ALA A 35 11.62 21.69 0.53
C ALA A 35 11.15 20.24 0.30
N ASN A 36 11.76 19.52 -0.64
CA ASN A 36 11.41 18.14 -0.99
C ASN A 36 12.56 17.14 -0.77
N GLU A 37 13.59 17.54 -0.03
CA GLU A 37 14.76 16.73 0.28
C GLU A 37 14.93 16.54 1.79
N THR A 38 15.55 15.45 2.19
CA THR A 38 15.93 15.20 3.58
C THR A 38 16.92 14.06 3.63
N VAL A 39 17.48 13.80 4.81
CA VAL A 39 18.50 12.77 5.02
C VAL A 39 18.01 11.60 5.85
N LEU A 40 18.32 10.39 5.40
CA LEU A 40 18.10 9.17 6.18
C LEU A 40 19.06 9.08 7.38
N SER A 41 18.59 8.47 8.46
CA SER A 41 19.45 8.07 9.59
C SER A 41 20.43 6.96 9.19
N PRO A 42 21.51 6.73 9.96
CA PRO A 42 22.41 5.61 9.71
C PRO A 42 21.71 4.24 9.69
N LEU A 43 20.70 4.03 10.55
CA LEU A 43 19.96 2.76 10.57
C LEU A 43 19.07 2.61 9.33
N ALA A 44 18.38 3.66 8.92
CA ALA A 44 17.56 3.64 7.71
C ALA A 44 18.41 3.47 6.44
N ARG A 45 19.59 4.10 6.37
CA ARG A 45 20.56 3.88 5.27
C ARG A 45 21.04 2.43 5.21
N ARG A 46 21.36 1.81 6.35
CA ARG A 46 21.72 0.38 6.42
C ARG A 46 20.58 -0.53 5.97
N ALA A 47 19.33 -0.21 6.33
CA ALA A 47 18.16 -0.95 5.88
C ALA A 47 18.00 -0.88 4.35
N LEU A 48 18.21 0.31 3.76
CA LEU A 48 18.13 0.52 2.31
C LEU A 48 19.20 -0.26 1.54
N ALA A 49 20.41 -0.39 2.10
CA ALA A 49 21.52 -1.16 1.52
C ALA A 49 21.51 -2.66 1.88
N SER A 50 20.45 -3.16 2.52
CA SER A 50 20.40 -4.54 3.00
C SER A 50 20.24 -5.56 1.87
N PRO A 51 20.85 -6.76 1.96
CA PRO A 51 20.56 -7.89 1.06
C PRO A 51 19.08 -8.33 1.04
N LEU A 52 18.28 -7.86 1.99
CA LEU A 52 16.82 -8.03 1.96
C LEU A 52 16.17 -7.38 0.73
N ALA A 53 16.85 -6.47 0.03
CA ALA A 53 16.44 -5.93 -1.26
C ALA A 53 16.25 -7.03 -2.34
N GLU A 54 16.98 -8.14 -2.23
CA GLU A 54 16.94 -9.26 -3.17
C GLU A 54 15.78 -10.22 -2.93
N ARG A 55 14.96 -9.97 -1.90
CA ARG A 55 13.91 -10.88 -1.46
C ARG A 55 12.54 -10.31 -1.76
N TYR A 56 11.78 -11.10 -2.51
CA TYR A 56 10.41 -10.81 -2.87
C TYR A 56 9.52 -10.96 -1.63
N LEU A 57 8.71 -9.94 -1.34
CA LEU A 57 7.70 -9.97 -0.29
C LEU A 57 6.34 -9.67 -0.92
N LEU A 58 5.53 -10.72 -1.05
CA LEU A 58 4.15 -10.63 -1.55
C LEU A 58 3.20 -10.31 -0.40
N GLU A 59 2.59 -9.12 -0.50
CA GLU A 59 1.51 -8.53 0.30
C GLU A 59 1.65 -8.64 1.82
N HIS A 60 0.65 -8.21 2.60
CA HIS A 60 0.69 -8.07 4.06
C HIS A 60 -0.35 -8.96 4.77
N LEU A 61 -0.03 -9.52 5.95
CA LEU A 61 -0.80 -10.59 6.61
C LEU A 61 -2.24 -10.21 7.05
N ASP A 62 -2.61 -8.94 7.01
CA ASP A 62 -3.92 -8.46 7.51
C ASP A 62 -4.99 -8.26 6.42
N MET A 63 -4.62 -8.31 5.13
CA MET A 63 -5.51 -8.00 3.99
C MET A 63 -5.72 -9.18 3.03
N ARG A 64 -5.29 -10.39 3.41
CA ARG A 64 -5.02 -11.48 2.46
C ARG A 64 -6.09 -12.58 2.43
N GLU A 65 -7.38 -12.29 2.39
CA GLU A 65 -8.32 -13.32 1.85
C GLU A 65 -8.60 -13.10 0.37
N SER A 66 -8.54 -11.85 -0.11
CA SER A 66 -8.85 -11.44 -1.49
C SER A 66 -7.63 -11.01 -2.33
N SER A 67 -6.42 -11.16 -1.82
CA SER A 67 -5.17 -10.80 -2.50
C SER A 67 -5.00 -11.55 -3.84
N PRO A 68 -4.76 -10.87 -4.98
CA PRO A 68 -4.46 -11.51 -6.26
C PRO A 68 -3.30 -12.51 -6.18
N ALA A 69 -2.28 -12.25 -5.35
CA ALA A 69 -1.16 -13.18 -5.15
C ALA A 69 -1.59 -14.49 -4.46
N ARG A 70 -2.56 -14.43 -3.53
CA ARG A 70 -3.18 -15.64 -2.96
C ARG A 70 -4.17 -16.29 -3.94
N LEU A 71 -4.95 -15.51 -4.66
CA LEU A 71 -5.89 -16.00 -5.68
C LEU A 71 -5.18 -16.71 -6.84
N ASN A 72 -3.92 -16.34 -7.12
CA ASN A 72 -3.08 -16.94 -8.15
C ASN A 72 -2.05 -17.97 -7.61
N ASN A 73 -2.21 -18.46 -6.38
CA ASN A 73 -1.35 -19.50 -5.76
C ASN A 73 0.17 -19.20 -5.74
N LEU A 74 0.56 -17.93 -5.70
CA LEU A 74 1.96 -17.51 -5.60
C LEU A 74 2.45 -17.60 -4.14
N LEU A 75 2.77 -18.82 -3.69
CA LEU A 75 3.31 -19.08 -2.35
C LEU A 75 4.84 -18.89 -2.31
N LEU A 76 5.30 -17.86 -1.60
CA LEU A 76 6.72 -17.62 -1.35
C LEU A 76 7.06 -17.85 0.12
N ARG A 77 8.31 -18.23 0.39
CA ARG A 77 8.88 -18.25 1.74
C ARG A 77 8.90 -16.81 2.27
N GLY A 78 7.90 -16.46 3.07
CA GLY A 78 7.73 -15.12 3.64
C GLY A 78 8.90 -14.66 4.52
N LEU A 79 8.90 -13.37 4.86
CA LEU A 79 9.90 -12.75 5.71
C LEU A 79 9.27 -12.39 7.07
N ASP A 80 9.13 -13.36 7.97
CA ASP A 80 8.39 -13.20 9.23
C ASP A 80 8.88 -12.01 10.07
N ARG A 81 10.21 -11.81 10.13
CA ARG A 81 10.81 -10.69 10.87
C ARG A 81 10.51 -9.34 10.22
N VAL A 82 10.47 -9.28 8.88
CA VAL A 82 10.07 -8.06 8.15
C VAL A 82 8.59 -7.78 8.39
N SER A 83 7.75 -8.83 8.36
CA SER A 83 6.32 -8.72 8.62
C SER A 83 6.03 -8.22 10.03
N ALA A 84 6.81 -8.65 11.03
CA ALA A 84 6.69 -8.13 12.40
C ALA A 84 7.07 -6.65 12.50
N ILE A 85 8.09 -6.20 11.77
CA ILE A 85 8.48 -4.78 11.72
C ILE A 85 7.38 -3.95 11.03
N GLU A 86 6.79 -4.47 9.95
CA GLU A 86 5.70 -3.82 9.23
C GLU A 86 4.44 -3.70 10.10
N ALA A 87 4.05 -4.76 10.81
CA ALA A 87 2.96 -4.70 11.78
C ALA A 87 3.20 -3.64 12.88
N SER A 88 4.45 -3.51 13.36
CA SER A 88 4.84 -2.45 14.28
C SER A 88 4.74 -1.06 13.63
N ALA A 89 5.15 -0.92 12.37
CA ALA A 89 5.03 0.34 11.63
C ALA A 89 3.56 0.73 11.39
N THR A 90 2.66 -0.23 11.15
CA THR A 90 1.21 0.00 11.09
C THR A 90 0.69 0.52 12.41
N GLU A 91 1.08 -0.08 13.54
CA GLU A 91 0.70 0.40 14.87
C GLU A 91 1.23 1.82 15.15
N VAL A 92 2.45 2.13 14.70
CA VAL A 92 2.99 3.49 14.76
C VAL A 92 2.14 4.46 13.94
N CYS A 93 1.76 4.10 12.70
CA CYS A 93 0.90 4.94 11.87
C CYS A 93 -0.47 5.17 12.54
N ARG A 94 -1.04 4.14 13.15
CA ARG A 94 -2.30 4.23 13.90
C ARG A 94 -2.22 5.23 15.05
N ARG A 95 -1.10 5.24 15.79
CA ARG A 95 -0.93 6.15 16.92
C ARG A 95 -0.57 7.59 16.51
N LEU A 96 0.17 7.77 15.42
CA LEU A 96 0.58 9.10 14.97
C LEU A 96 -0.50 9.81 14.16
N PHE A 97 -1.21 9.08 13.31
CA PHE A 97 -2.12 9.66 12.32
C PHE A 97 -3.59 9.31 12.57
N GLY A 98 -3.89 8.39 13.50
CA GLY A 98 -5.25 7.90 13.72
C GLY A 98 -5.75 6.94 12.63
N ALA A 99 -4.85 6.44 11.77
CA ALA A 99 -5.19 5.54 10.67
C ALA A 99 -5.27 4.07 11.12
N THR A 100 -6.39 3.39 10.87
CA THR A 100 -6.52 1.95 11.17
C THR A 100 -5.70 1.08 10.21
N PHE A 101 -5.54 1.51 8.96
CA PHE A 101 -4.87 0.79 7.90
C PHE A 101 -3.74 1.61 7.28
N ALA A 102 -2.69 0.93 6.86
CA ALA A 102 -1.54 1.51 6.18
C ALA A 102 -1.14 0.65 4.98
N GLU A 103 -0.89 1.31 3.85
CA GLU A 103 -0.40 0.70 2.61
C GLU A 103 0.97 1.28 2.29
N PHE A 104 2.00 0.43 2.41
CA PHE A 104 3.40 0.81 2.28
C PHE A 104 4.01 0.47 0.92
N ARG A 105 3.28 -0.20 0.02
CA ARG A 105 3.85 -0.72 -1.23
C ARG A 105 4.01 0.34 -2.32
N CYS A 106 3.38 1.52 -2.17
CA CYS A 106 3.57 2.64 -3.10
C CYS A 106 5.05 3.02 -3.25
N LEU A 107 5.48 3.18 -4.50
CA LEU A 107 6.88 3.42 -4.87
C LEU A 107 7.30 4.89 -4.74
N SER A 108 6.33 5.80 -4.77
CA SER A 108 6.48 7.24 -4.58
C SER A 108 5.11 7.84 -4.21
N GLY A 109 5.05 9.13 -3.85
CA GLY A 109 3.77 9.82 -3.68
C GLY A 109 2.98 9.93 -4.98
N LEU A 110 3.64 10.07 -6.15
CA LEU A 110 2.93 10.03 -7.43
C LEU A 110 2.32 8.66 -7.70
N HIS A 111 3.00 7.58 -7.31
CA HIS A 111 2.42 6.24 -7.38
C HIS A 111 1.18 6.16 -6.44
N ALA A 112 1.25 6.70 -5.23
CA ALA A 112 0.08 6.76 -4.34
C ALA A 112 -1.09 7.57 -4.94
N MET A 113 -0.81 8.69 -5.62
CA MET A 113 -1.82 9.48 -6.33
C MET A 113 -2.49 8.67 -7.43
N GLN A 114 -1.69 7.99 -8.26
CA GLN A 114 -2.20 7.13 -9.33
C GLN A 114 -3.07 5.99 -8.77
N THR A 115 -2.64 5.36 -7.68
CA THR A 115 -3.40 4.29 -7.01
C THR A 115 -4.73 4.80 -6.48
N THR A 116 -4.75 5.95 -5.79
CA THR A 116 -5.99 6.53 -5.24
C THR A 116 -6.93 7.00 -6.35
N PHE A 117 -6.42 7.57 -7.45
CA PHE A 117 -7.25 7.92 -8.60
C PHE A 117 -7.86 6.69 -9.27
N ALA A 118 -7.06 5.64 -9.46
CA ALA A 118 -7.53 4.39 -10.05
C ALA A 118 -8.56 3.67 -9.15
N ALA A 119 -8.38 3.72 -7.83
CA ALA A 119 -9.27 3.05 -6.88
C ALA A 119 -10.60 3.80 -6.68
N LEU A 120 -10.58 5.15 -6.68
CA LEU A 120 -11.71 5.96 -6.19
C LEU A 120 -12.45 6.71 -7.30
N SER A 121 -12.02 6.59 -8.54
CA SER A 121 -12.68 7.20 -9.71
C SER A 121 -12.54 6.32 -10.93
N GLU A 122 -13.35 6.57 -11.96
CA GLU A 122 -13.35 5.89 -13.25
C GLU A 122 -13.04 6.88 -14.40
N PRO A 123 -12.64 6.41 -15.60
CA PRO A 123 -12.56 7.28 -16.77
C PRO A 123 -13.87 8.04 -17.01
N GLY A 124 -13.79 9.35 -17.24
CA GLY A 124 -14.95 10.25 -17.41
C GLY A 124 -15.36 11.01 -16.14
N ASP A 125 -14.99 10.50 -14.97
CA ASP A 125 -15.24 11.17 -13.69
C ASP A 125 -14.47 12.49 -13.57
N THR A 126 -14.97 13.38 -12.70
CA THR A 126 -14.31 14.65 -12.39
C THR A 126 -13.61 14.56 -11.03
N VAL A 127 -12.34 14.96 -10.98
CA VAL A 127 -11.57 15.12 -9.74
C VAL A 127 -11.46 16.61 -9.41
N MET A 128 -11.87 17.01 -8.20
CA MET A 128 -11.66 18.37 -7.71
C MET A 128 -10.28 18.48 -7.08
N ARG A 129 -9.42 19.39 -7.57
CA ARG A 129 -8.01 19.51 -7.16
C ARG A 129 -7.60 20.95 -6.87
N VAL A 130 -6.53 21.15 -6.11
CA VAL A 130 -5.90 22.48 -5.95
C VAL A 130 -5.23 22.87 -7.28
N ALA A 131 -5.40 24.11 -7.76
CA ALA A 131 -4.75 24.54 -9.00
C ALA A 131 -3.30 24.90 -8.79
N THR A 132 -2.46 24.66 -9.81
CA THR A 132 -1.03 24.97 -9.77
C THR A 132 -0.78 26.44 -9.42
N LYS A 133 -1.59 27.36 -9.98
CA LYS A 133 -1.52 28.79 -9.64
C LYS A 133 -1.85 29.11 -8.17
N ASP A 134 -2.62 28.25 -7.53
CA ASP A 134 -3.05 28.34 -6.13
C ASP A 134 -2.20 27.43 -5.22
N GLY A 135 -1.09 26.90 -5.76
CA GLY A 135 -0.13 26.09 -5.01
C GLY A 135 -0.31 24.57 -5.12
N GLY A 136 -1.21 24.10 -5.99
CA GLY A 136 -1.39 22.68 -6.29
C GLY A 136 -0.18 22.03 -6.96
N HIS A 137 -0.04 20.72 -6.86
CA HIS A 137 1.01 19.99 -7.54
C HIS A 137 0.82 20.00 -9.07
N PHE A 138 1.88 20.33 -9.81
CA PHE A 138 1.80 20.59 -11.26
C PHE A 138 1.44 19.36 -12.10
N LEU A 139 1.70 18.14 -11.59
CA LEU A 139 1.35 16.90 -12.29
C LEU A 139 -0.09 16.43 -12.07
N THR A 140 -0.83 16.96 -11.09
CA THR A 140 -2.14 16.39 -10.71
C THR A 140 -3.13 16.44 -11.86
N GLU A 141 -3.19 17.56 -12.58
CA GLU A 141 -4.03 17.69 -13.79
C GLU A 141 -3.59 16.77 -14.92
N LEU A 142 -2.28 16.65 -15.14
CA LEU A 142 -1.75 15.74 -16.16
C LEU A 142 -2.13 14.30 -15.85
N ILE A 143 -2.03 13.89 -14.59
CA ILE A 143 -2.38 12.54 -14.14
C ILE A 143 -3.89 12.30 -14.27
N CYS A 144 -4.76 13.28 -13.91
CA CYS A 144 -6.19 13.19 -14.20
C CYS A 144 -6.41 12.86 -15.69
N ARG A 145 -5.81 13.64 -16.60
CA ARG A 145 -5.96 13.45 -18.05
C ARG A 145 -5.39 12.12 -18.54
N SER A 146 -4.21 11.71 -18.06
CA SER A 146 -3.57 10.44 -18.43
C SER A 146 -4.39 9.23 -17.98
N PHE A 147 -5.17 9.36 -16.91
CA PHE A 147 -6.13 8.35 -16.48
C PHE A 147 -7.50 8.56 -17.13
N GLY A 148 -7.70 9.53 -18.02
CA GLY A 148 -9.00 9.78 -18.67
C GLY A 148 -10.06 10.39 -17.74
N ARG A 149 -9.64 11.04 -16.65
CA ARG A 149 -10.52 11.83 -15.76
C ARG A 149 -10.52 13.29 -16.17
N ARG A 150 -11.64 13.96 -15.94
CA ARG A 150 -11.74 15.43 -15.98
C ARG A 150 -11.26 16.00 -14.65
N SER A 151 -10.92 17.28 -14.63
CA SER A 151 -10.57 17.96 -13.38
C SER A 151 -11.27 19.32 -13.27
N CYS A 152 -11.75 19.63 -12.07
CA CYS A 152 -12.15 20.97 -11.67
C CYS A 152 -11.30 21.44 -10.48
N THR A 153 -11.47 22.69 -10.05
CA THR A 153 -10.56 23.30 -9.06
C THR A 153 -11.29 23.85 -7.85
N TYR A 154 -10.67 23.74 -6.67
CA TYR A 154 -11.07 24.57 -5.52
C TYR A 154 -10.93 26.06 -5.87
N ALA A 155 -11.71 26.90 -5.20
CA ALA A 155 -11.59 28.35 -5.31
C ALA A 155 -10.73 28.90 -4.15
N PHE A 156 -9.97 29.95 -4.42
CA PHE A 156 -9.13 30.63 -3.44
C PHE A 156 -9.40 32.15 -3.48
N HIS A 157 -9.20 32.78 -2.33
CA HIS A 157 -9.08 34.23 -2.19
C HIS A 157 -7.67 34.69 -2.55
N ASP A 158 -7.50 36.00 -2.79
CA ASP A 158 -6.19 36.59 -3.12
C ASP A 158 -5.20 36.49 -1.94
N ASP A 159 -5.69 36.31 -0.72
CA ASP A 159 -4.90 36.09 0.49
C ASP A 159 -4.45 34.63 0.70
N LEU A 160 -4.62 33.79 -0.33
CA LEU A 160 -4.20 32.38 -0.38
C LEU A 160 -5.01 31.45 0.52
N THR A 161 -6.16 31.92 1.04
CA THR A 161 -7.10 31.07 1.76
C THR A 161 -8.13 30.45 0.82
N LEU A 162 -8.66 29.28 1.19
CA LEU A 162 -9.65 28.57 0.39
C LEU A 162 -11.00 29.27 0.52
N ASP A 163 -11.62 29.58 -0.61
CA ASP A 163 -12.95 30.18 -0.67
C ASP A 163 -14.00 29.08 -0.65
N LEU A 164 -14.58 28.83 0.52
CA LEU A 164 -15.52 27.73 0.74
C LEU A 164 -16.84 27.92 -0.03
N ASP A 165 -17.33 29.15 -0.17
CA ASP A 165 -18.60 29.42 -0.84
C ASP A 165 -18.48 29.22 -2.34
N ARG A 166 -17.46 29.79 -2.99
CA ARG A 166 -17.19 29.53 -4.40
C ARG A 166 -16.80 28.08 -4.64
N THR A 167 -16.09 27.44 -3.72
CA THR A 167 -15.81 26.00 -3.81
C THR A 167 -17.10 25.17 -3.79
N ARG A 168 -18.07 25.51 -2.92
CA ARG A 168 -19.39 24.85 -2.86
C ARG A 168 -20.16 25.00 -4.18
N GLU A 169 -20.11 26.18 -4.79
CA GLU A 169 -20.72 26.42 -6.11
C GLU A 169 -20.06 25.57 -7.22
N VAL A 170 -18.73 25.50 -7.25
CA VAL A 170 -18.00 24.64 -8.19
C VAL A 170 -18.34 23.17 -7.94
N PHE A 171 -18.38 22.72 -6.69
CA PHE A 171 -18.71 21.34 -6.34
C PHE A 171 -20.12 20.97 -6.83
N ALA A 172 -21.12 21.82 -6.57
CA ALA A 172 -22.50 21.59 -6.98
C ALA A 172 -22.67 21.54 -8.51
N ARG A 173 -21.89 22.35 -9.24
CA ARG A 173 -21.92 22.41 -10.71
C ARG A 173 -21.19 21.24 -11.36
N GLU A 174 -19.98 20.94 -10.91
CA GLU A 174 -19.08 19.98 -11.55
C GLU A 174 -19.32 18.54 -11.08
N LYS A 175 -19.91 18.36 -9.88
CA LYS A 175 -20.22 17.07 -9.25
C LYS A 175 -19.03 16.10 -9.26
N PRO A 176 -17.90 16.48 -8.63
CA PRO A 176 -16.71 15.65 -8.63
C PRO A 176 -16.95 14.31 -7.92
N ARG A 177 -16.29 13.26 -8.41
CA ARG A 177 -16.29 11.91 -7.81
C ARG A 177 -15.22 11.77 -6.72
N LEU A 178 -14.25 12.69 -6.69
CA LEU A 178 -13.12 12.67 -5.77
C LEU A 178 -12.68 14.09 -5.46
N LEU A 179 -12.47 14.38 -4.17
CA LEU A 179 -11.82 15.59 -3.69
C LEU A 179 -10.37 15.28 -3.38
N TYR A 180 -9.45 16.02 -4.01
CA TYR A 180 -8.02 15.78 -3.90
C TYR A 180 -7.27 17.05 -3.48
N VAL A 181 -6.93 17.13 -2.20
CA VAL A 181 -6.20 18.26 -1.62
C VAL A 181 -4.70 17.94 -1.67
N ASP A 182 -4.07 18.30 -2.80
CA ASP A 182 -2.63 18.17 -3.00
C ASP A 182 -1.99 19.51 -3.31
N ALA A 183 -1.56 20.16 -2.23
CA ALA A 183 -0.84 21.41 -2.29
C ALA A 183 0.66 21.13 -2.19
N MET A 184 1.38 21.52 -3.23
CA MET A 184 2.85 21.52 -3.26
C MET A 184 3.40 22.81 -2.65
N ASN A 185 2.70 23.94 -2.79
CA ASN A 185 3.11 25.26 -2.32
C ASN A 185 2.01 25.86 -1.44
N TYR A 186 2.12 25.70 -0.13
CA TYR A 186 1.16 26.21 0.85
C TYR A 186 1.82 26.44 2.20
N LEU A 187 1.31 27.43 2.92
CA LEU A 187 1.91 27.92 4.15
C LEU A 187 1.11 27.57 5.41
N PHE A 188 -0.19 27.28 5.24
CA PHE A 188 -1.15 27.18 6.34
C PHE A 188 -2.11 25.99 6.16
N PRO A 189 -2.75 25.52 7.24
CA PRO A 189 -3.77 24.47 7.19
C PRO A 189 -4.94 24.75 6.24
N PHE A 190 -5.57 23.67 5.77
CA PHE A 190 -6.80 23.67 4.98
C PHE A 190 -8.03 23.48 5.88
N PRO A 191 -9.19 24.08 5.53
CA PRO A 191 -10.46 23.89 6.24
C PRO A 191 -11.09 22.53 5.88
N LEU A 192 -10.52 21.43 6.37
CA LEU A 192 -10.92 20.08 5.95
C LEU A 192 -12.30 19.67 6.44
N ALA A 193 -12.72 20.12 7.63
CA ALA A 193 -14.04 19.80 8.17
C ALA A 193 -15.14 20.41 7.29
N GLU A 194 -14.96 21.67 6.91
CA GLU A 194 -15.86 22.40 6.02
C GLU A 194 -15.82 21.84 4.59
N LEU A 195 -14.66 21.41 4.11
CA LEU A 195 -14.57 20.69 2.83
C LEU A 195 -15.29 19.35 2.88
N LYS A 196 -15.24 18.62 4.00
CA LYS A 196 -15.97 17.36 4.17
C LYS A 196 -17.48 17.60 4.22
N GLU A 197 -17.95 18.68 4.84
CA GLU A 197 -19.36 19.09 4.78
C GLU A 197 -19.82 19.36 3.33
N ILE A 198 -18.98 19.99 2.51
CA ILE A 198 -19.25 20.20 1.08
C ILE A 198 -19.26 18.87 0.33
N ALA A 199 -18.31 17.98 0.62
CA ALA A 199 -18.12 16.70 -0.07
C ALA A 199 -19.24 15.68 0.20
N GLY A 200 -19.77 15.66 1.42
CA GLY A 200 -20.66 14.60 1.89
C GLY A 200 -20.00 13.23 1.79
N GLU A 201 -20.64 12.33 1.02
CA GLU A 201 -20.17 10.96 0.77
C GLU A 201 -19.04 10.87 -0.26
N VAL A 202 -18.69 11.97 -0.95
CA VAL A 202 -17.58 11.98 -1.90
C VAL A 202 -16.25 11.85 -1.13
N PRO A 203 -15.39 10.87 -1.47
CA PRO A 203 -14.12 10.70 -0.78
C PRO A 203 -13.24 11.95 -0.87
N LEU A 204 -12.68 12.35 0.26
CA LEU A 204 -11.69 13.42 0.40
C LEU A 204 -10.32 12.81 0.69
N VAL A 205 -9.38 13.04 -0.21
CA VAL A 205 -7.99 12.60 -0.10
C VAL A 205 -7.11 13.81 0.17
N PHE A 206 -6.34 13.75 1.25
CA PHE A 206 -5.34 14.76 1.60
C PHE A 206 -3.93 14.23 1.29
N ASP A 207 -3.18 14.94 0.45
CA ASP A 207 -1.77 14.65 0.19
C ASP A 207 -0.88 15.42 1.18
N ALA A 208 -0.40 14.71 2.19
CA ALA A 208 0.51 15.20 3.21
C ALA A 208 1.98 15.07 2.84
N SER A 209 2.35 14.91 1.56
CA SER A 209 3.76 14.73 1.16
C SER A 209 4.71 15.74 1.81
N HIS A 210 4.31 17.00 1.88
CA HIS A 210 5.09 18.09 2.46
C HIS A 210 4.93 18.23 3.98
N THR A 211 3.88 17.67 4.58
CA THR A 211 3.52 17.90 6.00
C THR A 211 3.45 16.63 6.83
N LEU A 212 3.69 15.45 6.28
CA LEU A 212 3.54 14.16 6.99
C LEU A 212 4.36 14.13 8.29
N GLY A 213 5.58 14.67 8.28
CA GLY A 213 6.40 14.76 9.48
C GLY A 213 5.89 15.78 10.51
N LEU A 214 5.27 16.87 10.04
CA LEU A 214 4.67 17.88 10.91
C LEU A 214 3.36 17.39 11.54
N ILE A 215 2.55 16.66 10.77
CA ILE A 215 1.33 15.99 11.24
C ILE A 215 1.69 14.95 12.29
N ALA A 216 2.69 14.09 12.02
CA ALA A 216 3.17 13.10 12.99
C ALA A 216 3.62 13.74 14.32
N GLY A 217 4.23 14.93 14.27
CA GLY A 217 4.66 15.68 15.44
C GLY A 217 3.58 16.56 16.09
N GLY A 218 2.36 16.60 15.55
CA GLY A 218 1.26 17.43 16.06
C GLY A 218 1.48 18.93 15.89
N ARG A 219 2.22 19.35 14.84
CA ARG A 219 2.47 20.77 14.51
C ARG A 219 1.81 21.23 13.21
N PHE A 220 1.00 20.37 12.62
CA PHE A 220 0.11 20.70 11.53
C PHE A 220 -1.26 20.09 11.82
N GLN A 221 -2.26 20.42 11.01
CA GLN A 221 -3.61 19.89 11.13
C GLN A 221 -3.63 18.35 11.12
N ASN A 222 -4.67 17.71 11.64
CA ASN A 222 -4.83 16.26 11.59
C ASN A 222 -5.87 15.87 10.53
N PRO A 223 -5.47 15.53 9.30
CA PRO A 223 -6.42 15.42 8.19
C PRO A 223 -7.48 14.34 8.39
N LEU A 224 -7.11 13.17 8.91
CA LEU A 224 -8.05 12.08 9.13
C LEU A 224 -9.07 12.40 10.23
N ALA A 225 -8.65 13.13 11.27
CA ALA A 225 -9.57 13.58 12.33
C ALA A 225 -10.47 14.75 11.87
N GLU A 226 -10.05 15.51 10.86
CA GLU A 226 -10.75 16.68 10.34
C GLU A 226 -11.59 16.38 9.09
N GLY A 227 -11.73 15.11 8.69
CA GLY A 227 -12.69 14.69 7.67
C GLY A 227 -12.10 14.16 6.36
N ALA A 228 -10.78 14.06 6.22
CA ALA A 228 -10.18 13.32 5.12
C ALA A 228 -10.44 11.81 5.29
N ASP A 229 -10.89 11.16 4.22
CA ASP A 229 -11.11 9.71 4.19
C ASP A 229 -9.78 8.96 3.96
N ILE A 230 -8.85 9.60 3.23
CA ILE A 230 -7.49 9.10 3.00
C ILE A 230 -6.47 10.20 3.29
N LEU A 231 -5.40 9.79 3.96
CA LEU A 231 -4.15 10.55 4.05
C LEU A 231 -3.09 9.81 3.23
N GLN A 232 -2.55 10.45 2.20
CA GLN A 232 -1.42 9.89 1.45
C GLN A 232 -0.22 10.82 1.48
N ALA A 233 0.98 10.31 1.18
CA ALA A 233 2.16 11.16 1.17
C ALA A 233 3.37 10.49 0.50
N ASN A 234 4.30 11.32 0.01
CA ASN A 234 5.71 11.00 -0.09
C ASN A 234 6.34 10.86 1.30
N THR A 235 7.29 9.94 1.45
CA THR A 235 7.89 9.65 2.76
C THR A 235 9.30 10.22 2.97
N HIS A 236 9.74 11.16 2.14
CA HIS A 236 11.13 11.68 2.08
C HIS A 236 11.22 13.20 2.01
N LYS A 237 10.26 13.90 2.63
CA LYS A 237 10.26 15.37 2.75
C LYS A 237 10.37 15.74 4.23
N THR A 238 9.26 16.14 4.86
CA THR A 238 9.22 16.35 6.32
C THR A 238 9.19 15.03 7.10
N LEU A 239 8.56 13.98 6.56
CA LEU A 239 8.92 12.63 7.01
C LEU A 239 10.30 12.31 6.41
N PHE A 240 11.25 11.99 7.27
CA PHE A 240 12.65 11.73 6.92
C PHE A 240 12.93 10.26 6.57
N GLY A 241 12.00 9.64 5.87
CA GLY A 241 12.10 8.30 5.34
C GLY A 241 12.69 8.26 3.91
N PRO A 242 12.71 7.07 3.29
CA PRO A 242 13.26 6.87 1.96
C PRO A 242 12.29 7.36 0.89
N GLN A 243 12.76 7.41 -0.35
CA GLN A 243 11.89 7.67 -1.50
C GLN A 243 10.85 6.55 -1.68
N LYS A 244 9.66 6.77 -1.11
CA LYS A 244 8.47 5.92 -1.20
C LYS A 244 7.20 6.76 -1.09
N GLY A 245 6.05 6.12 -1.33
CA GLY A 245 4.73 6.61 -0.97
C GLY A 245 4.12 5.80 0.17
N ILE A 246 3.15 6.40 0.86
CA ILE A 246 2.30 5.74 1.86
C ILE A 246 0.86 6.18 1.66
N ILE A 247 -0.10 5.27 1.85
CA ILE A 247 -1.53 5.58 1.92
C ILE A 247 -2.06 5.09 3.27
N LEU A 248 -2.77 5.95 3.97
CA LEU A 248 -3.32 5.74 5.30
C LEU A 248 -4.81 6.04 5.28
N GLY A 249 -5.60 5.26 6.02
CA GLY A 249 -7.03 5.46 6.14
C GLY A 249 -7.64 4.64 7.27
N SER A 250 -8.87 4.96 7.61
CA SER A 250 -9.61 4.28 8.70
C SER A 250 -10.81 3.48 8.19
N ASP A 251 -11.32 3.81 7.01
CA ASP A 251 -12.38 3.03 6.36
C ASP A 251 -11.82 1.76 5.71
N ARG A 252 -12.35 0.61 6.11
CA ARG A 252 -11.89 -0.70 5.64
C ARG A 252 -12.16 -0.89 4.15
N SER A 253 -13.37 -0.61 3.70
CA SER A 253 -13.79 -0.88 2.32
C SER A 253 -13.00 -0.05 1.31
N LEU A 254 -12.75 1.22 1.64
CA LEU A 254 -11.93 2.12 0.85
C LEU A 254 -10.46 1.65 0.83
N MET A 255 -9.89 1.22 1.96
CA MET A 255 -8.51 0.74 2.02
C MET A 255 -8.32 -0.63 1.35
N GLU A 256 -9.33 -1.51 1.40
CA GLU A 256 -9.37 -2.77 0.65
C GLU A 256 -9.41 -2.52 -0.87
N ASN A 257 -10.20 -1.54 -1.31
CA ASN A 257 -10.25 -1.16 -2.72
C ASN A 257 -8.91 -0.56 -3.20
N VAL A 258 -8.27 0.30 -2.40
CA VAL A 258 -6.91 0.81 -2.67
C VAL A 258 -5.92 -0.33 -2.76
N GLY A 259 -5.90 -1.22 -1.77
CA GLY A 259 -4.99 -2.37 -1.73
C GLY A 259 -5.17 -3.31 -2.92
N TYR A 260 -6.43 -3.61 -3.28
CA TYR A 260 -6.77 -4.43 -4.45
C TYR A 260 -6.34 -3.79 -5.77
N THR A 261 -6.63 -2.50 -5.96
CA THR A 261 -6.22 -1.75 -7.15
C THR A 261 -4.69 -1.76 -7.29
N LEU A 262 -3.98 -1.55 -6.18
CA LEU A 262 -2.53 -1.55 -6.17
C LEU A 262 -1.97 -2.93 -6.60
N SER A 263 -2.52 -4.00 -6.04
CA SER A 263 -2.14 -5.39 -6.35
C SER A 263 -2.52 -5.85 -7.76
N SER A 264 -3.57 -5.30 -8.34
CA SER A 264 -4.12 -5.78 -9.62
C SER A 264 -3.41 -5.25 -10.85
N GLY A 265 -2.58 -4.20 -10.72
CA GLY A 265 -1.87 -3.67 -11.89
C GLY A 265 -0.82 -2.60 -11.63
N MET A 266 -0.53 -2.25 -10.37
CA MET A 266 0.32 -1.10 -10.06
C MET A 266 1.61 -1.49 -9.33
N VAL A 267 1.57 -2.53 -8.48
CA VAL A 267 2.76 -3.08 -7.82
C VAL A 267 2.65 -4.60 -7.70
N SER A 268 3.76 -5.29 -7.94
CA SER A 268 3.82 -6.75 -7.81
C SER A 268 4.32 -7.21 -6.44
N SER A 269 5.35 -6.55 -5.90
CA SER A 269 5.90 -6.85 -4.56
C SER A 269 6.30 -5.60 -3.81
N GLN A 270 6.36 -5.72 -2.50
CA GLN A 270 6.97 -4.69 -1.68
C GLN A 270 8.47 -4.59 -1.98
N HIS A 271 8.96 -3.39 -2.28
CA HIS A 271 10.40 -3.12 -2.34
C HIS A 271 10.96 -3.18 -0.91
N THR A 272 11.35 -4.39 -0.47
CA THR A 272 11.61 -4.74 0.93
C THR A 272 12.61 -3.80 1.63
N ALA A 273 13.73 -3.48 0.99
CA ALA A 273 14.75 -2.62 1.62
C ALA A 273 14.29 -1.18 1.82
N SER A 274 13.59 -0.60 0.85
CA SER A 274 13.02 0.75 1.01
C SER A 274 11.83 0.75 1.96
N ALA A 275 11.02 -0.31 2.02
CA ALA A 275 9.98 -0.46 3.05
C ALA A 275 10.56 -0.54 4.46
N LEU A 276 11.62 -1.32 4.67
CA LEU A 276 12.32 -1.38 5.96
C LEU A 276 12.91 -0.03 6.38
N ALA A 277 13.52 0.71 5.44
CA ALA A 277 14.01 2.05 5.72
C ALA A 277 12.86 3.02 6.09
N LEU A 278 11.69 2.88 5.49
CA LEU A 278 10.48 3.62 5.88
C LEU A 278 10.02 3.23 7.28
N PHE A 279 9.99 1.94 7.61
CA PHE A 279 9.58 1.48 8.94
C PHE A 279 10.52 2.01 10.02
N VAL A 280 11.83 2.06 9.76
CA VAL A 280 12.80 2.71 10.66
C VAL A 280 12.44 4.18 10.84
N ALA A 281 12.24 4.94 9.76
CA ALA A 281 11.90 6.36 9.85
C ALA A 281 10.58 6.63 10.59
N LEU A 282 9.57 5.75 10.43
CA LEU A 282 8.32 5.81 11.20
C LEU A 282 8.57 5.61 12.71
N HIS A 283 9.44 4.68 13.09
CA HIS A 283 9.78 4.49 14.50
C HIS A 283 10.63 5.64 15.05
N GLU A 284 11.51 6.24 14.26
CA GLU A 284 12.27 7.43 14.66
C GLU A 284 11.33 8.61 14.92
N ILE A 285 10.39 8.88 14.01
CA ILE A 285 9.42 9.97 14.20
C ILE A 285 8.42 9.68 15.32
N TRP A 286 8.14 8.42 15.62
CA TRP A 286 7.35 8.05 16.81
C TRP A 286 8.00 8.54 18.11
N TYR A 287 9.32 8.45 18.23
CA TYR A 287 10.03 8.91 19.44
C TYR A 287 10.27 10.41 19.43
N ASP A 288 10.67 10.96 18.29
CA ASP A 288 11.26 12.29 18.22
C ASP A 288 10.36 13.33 17.53
N GLY A 289 9.25 12.89 16.92
CA GLY A 289 8.45 13.69 15.99
C GLY A 289 7.91 14.97 16.57
N ARG A 290 7.52 14.98 17.86
CA ARG A 290 6.99 16.18 18.52
C ARG A 290 8.01 17.31 18.58
N GLU A 291 9.24 17.00 19.01
CA GLU A 291 10.32 17.99 19.08
C GLU A 291 10.79 18.37 17.68
N TYR A 292 10.99 17.38 16.80
CA TYR A 292 11.39 17.60 15.42
C TYR A 292 10.44 18.56 14.69
N ALA A 293 9.13 18.27 14.70
CA ALA A 293 8.15 19.09 14.00
C ALA A 293 8.08 20.52 14.56
N ALA A 294 8.22 20.67 15.89
CA ALA A 294 8.26 22.00 16.52
C ALA A 294 9.46 22.79 16.00
N ARG A 295 10.65 22.18 16.03
CA ARG A 295 11.88 22.79 15.58
C ARG A 295 11.86 23.13 14.09
N VAL A 296 11.25 22.29 13.25
CA VAL A 296 11.12 22.57 11.82
C VAL A 296 10.29 23.82 11.55
N VAL A 297 9.13 23.96 12.20
CA VAL A 297 8.28 25.15 12.03
C VAL A 297 8.97 26.40 12.60
N GLU A 298 9.55 26.29 13.81
CA GLU A 298 10.32 27.38 14.43
C GLU A 298 11.45 27.83 13.51
N ASN A 299 12.29 26.90 13.02
CA ASN A 299 13.41 27.21 12.12
C ASN A 299 12.95 27.87 10.80
N ALA A 300 11.77 27.50 10.28
CA ALA A 300 11.24 28.07 9.05
C ALA A 300 10.82 29.53 9.25
N GLN A 301 10.09 29.81 10.34
CA GLN A 301 9.71 31.16 10.75
C GLN A 301 10.93 32.02 11.05
N ASP A 302 11.88 31.42 11.77
CA ASP A 302 13.13 32.03 12.19
C ASP A 302 14.00 32.48 11.02
N LEU A 303 14.21 31.60 10.04
CA LEU A 303 15.01 31.93 8.86
C LEU A 303 14.28 32.93 7.95
N ALA A 304 12.96 32.78 7.78
CA ALA A 304 12.16 33.74 7.02
C ALA A 304 12.20 35.14 7.65
N GLY A 305 12.05 35.25 8.97
CA GLY A 305 12.14 36.51 9.70
C GLY A 305 13.53 37.15 9.59
N LEU A 306 14.60 36.37 9.75
CA LEU A 306 15.97 36.86 9.59
C LEU A 306 16.24 37.40 8.17
N LEU A 307 15.70 36.76 7.14
CA LEU A 307 15.79 37.25 5.76
C LEU A 307 14.95 38.52 5.57
N HIS A 308 13.75 38.56 6.16
CA HIS A 308 12.87 39.72 6.11
C HIS A 308 13.52 40.96 6.74
N ASP A 309 14.15 40.81 7.91
CA ASP A 309 14.89 41.88 8.60
C ASP A 309 16.07 42.42 7.77
N ARG A 310 16.57 41.61 6.82
CA ARG A 310 17.63 41.99 5.86
C ARG A 310 17.07 42.58 4.56
N GLY A 311 15.77 42.86 4.50
CA GLY A 311 15.10 43.47 3.35
C GLY A 311 14.71 42.48 2.25
N VAL A 312 14.77 41.18 2.48
CA VAL A 312 14.25 40.19 1.54
C VAL A 312 12.71 40.23 1.58
N PRO A 313 12.01 40.31 0.43
CA PRO A 313 10.56 40.23 0.37
C PRO A 313 10.08 38.79 0.59
N LEU A 314 9.34 38.55 1.66
CA LEU A 314 8.77 37.23 1.99
C LEU A 314 7.25 37.24 1.80
N VAL A 315 6.71 36.14 1.30
CA VAL A 315 5.26 35.91 1.24
C VAL A 315 4.72 35.74 2.66
N ALA A 316 3.52 36.28 2.93
CA ALA A 316 2.78 36.13 4.19
C ALA A 316 3.51 36.65 5.44
N ALA A 317 4.35 37.68 5.32
CA ALA A 317 5.05 38.30 6.46
C ALA A 317 4.07 38.82 7.53
N ASP A 318 2.93 39.35 7.11
CA ASP A 318 1.81 39.80 7.95
C ASP A 318 1.11 38.68 8.74
N ARG A 319 1.37 37.41 8.37
CA ARG A 319 0.79 36.21 8.98
C ARG A 319 1.85 35.30 9.64
N GLY A 320 3.03 35.85 9.95
CA GLY A 320 4.11 35.10 10.58
C GLY A 320 4.86 34.16 9.63
N PHE A 321 4.86 34.47 8.34
CA PHE A 321 5.56 33.78 7.24
C PHE A 321 5.04 32.38 6.90
N THR A 322 4.96 31.48 7.88
CA THR A 322 4.60 30.08 7.63
C THR A 322 4.18 29.35 8.91
N ALA A 323 3.26 28.40 8.79
CA ALA A 323 2.99 27.35 9.77
C ALA A 323 3.54 25.99 9.29
N ASN A 324 4.44 26.00 8.30
CA ASN A 324 4.93 24.84 7.59
C ASN A 324 6.48 24.78 7.64
N HIS A 325 7.07 23.73 7.07
CA HIS A 325 8.52 23.54 6.95
C HIS A 325 9.19 24.42 5.88
N MET A 326 8.40 25.20 5.14
CA MET A 326 8.83 25.95 3.96
C MET A 326 8.28 27.36 3.96
N PHE A 327 8.99 28.26 3.28
CA PHE A 327 8.62 29.66 3.08
C PHE A 327 9.09 30.12 1.69
N PHE A 328 8.61 31.30 1.26
CA PHE A 328 8.78 31.77 -0.11
C PHE A 328 9.28 33.21 -0.15
N VAL A 329 10.32 33.44 -0.95
CA VAL A 329 10.75 34.77 -1.36
C VAL A 329 9.94 35.19 -2.57
N ASP A 330 9.33 36.37 -2.49
CA ASP A 330 8.63 37.01 -3.62
C ASP A 330 9.65 37.74 -4.49
N THR A 331 9.85 37.29 -5.74
CA THR A 331 10.95 37.82 -6.55
C THR A 331 10.62 39.17 -7.21
N ARG A 332 9.35 39.61 -7.20
CA ARG A 332 8.87 40.78 -7.98
C ARG A 332 9.67 42.06 -7.77
N SER A 333 10.20 42.28 -6.57
CA SER A 333 10.97 43.49 -6.20
C SER A 333 12.49 43.29 -6.18
N VAL A 334 12.99 42.05 -6.32
CA VAL A 334 14.42 41.72 -6.14
C VAL A 334 15.06 41.09 -7.37
N GLY A 335 14.28 40.66 -8.36
CA GLY A 335 14.79 40.24 -9.67
C GLY A 335 14.06 39.02 -10.24
N SER A 336 14.63 38.46 -11.31
CA SER A 336 14.08 37.27 -11.96
C SER A 336 14.40 36.01 -11.13
N GLY A 337 13.39 35.18 -10.83
CA GLY A 337 13.57 33.96 -10.05
C GLY A 337 14.62 33.00 -10.61
N PRO A 338 14.69 32.74 -11.94
CA PRO A 338 15.75 31.93 -12.53
C PRO A 338 17.16 32.47 -12.26
N LEU A 339 17.35 33.79 -12.31
CA LEU A 339 18.65 34.42 -12.03
C LEU A 339 19.02 34.33 -10.55
N ILE A 340 18.03 34.50 -9.65
CA ILE A 340 18.26 34.32 -8.22
C ILE A 340 18.63 32.86 -7.91
N LEU A 341 17.91 31.90 -8.50
CA LEU A 341 18.20 30.48 -8.34
C LEU A 341 19.60 30.13 -8.87
N ASP A 342 20.00 30.63 -10.05
CA ASP A 342 21.35 30.44 -10.60
C ASP A 342 22.44 30.92 -9.62
N ARG A 343 22.26 32.12 -9.04
CA ARG A 343 23.19 32.65 -8.04
C ARG A 343 23.28 31.75 -6.80
N LEU A 344 22.14 31.26 -6.31
CA LEU A 344 22.09 30.34 -5.16
C LEU A 344 22.83 29.04 -5.46
N VAL A 345 22.55 28.41 -6.61
CA VAL A 345 23.19 27.15 -7.03
C VAL A 345 24.71 27.32 -7.18
N ARG A 346 25.16 28.39 -7.85
CA ARG A 346 26.60 28.72 -7.98
C ARG A 346 27.28 29.01 -6.63
N ALA A 347 26.51 29.38 -5.61
CA ALA A 347 26.99 29.57 -4.25
C ALA A 347 26.93 28.30 -3.38
N ASN A 348 26.68 27.12 -3.95
CA ASN A 348 26.44 25.84 -3.25
C ASN A 348 25.17 25.86 -2.36
N VAL A 349 24.10 26.54 -2.77
CA VAL A 349 22.81 26.51 -2.07
C VAL A 349 21.77 25.84 -2.97
N SER A 350 21.19 24.74 -2.49
CA SER A 350 20.10 24.04 -3.17
C SER A 350 18.75 24.58 -2.68
N ALA A 351 17.92 25.05 -3.61
CA ALA A 351 16.58 25.57 -3.38
C ALA A 351 15.75 25.43 -4.66
N ASN A 352 14.44 25.73 -4.60
CA ASN A 352 13.57 25.57 -5.77
C ASN A 352 12.97 26.91 -6.18
N ARG A 353 12.91 27.17 -7.48
CA ARG A 353 12.02 28.18 -8.03
C ARG A 353 10.64 27.58 -8.28
N VAL A 354 9.57 28.29 -7.90
CA VAL A 354 8.20 27.91 -8.23
C VAL A 354 7.36 29.14 -8.56
N VAL A 355 6.38 28.95 -9.45
CA VAL A 355 5.34 29.95 -9.69
C VAL A 355 4.10 29.52 -8.93
N ALA A 356 3.69 30.31 -7.93
CA ALA A 356 2.61 29.98 -7.00
C ALA A 356 1.85 31.25 -6.60
N PHE A 357 0.80 31.10 -5.79
CA PHE A 357 0.12 32.22 -5.14
C PHE A 357 -0.35 33.31 -6.11
N ASN A 358 -1.17 32.92 -7.09
CA ASN A 358 -1.64 33.79 -8.17
C ASN A 358 -0.51 34.28 -9.11
N HIS A 359 0.26 33.32 -9.63
CA HIS A 359 1.32 33.54 -10.64
C HIS A 359 2.52 34.38 -10.17
N ILE A 360 2.75 34.47 -8.86
CA ILE A 360 3.96 35.08 -8.31
C ILE A 360 5.14 34.14 -8.57
N ASP A 361 6.20 34.69 -9.15
CA ASP A 361 7.49 34.01 -9.27
C ASP A 361 8.20 34.02 -7.91
N THR A 362 8.56 32.84 -7.41
CA THR A 362 9.09 32.71 -6.04
C THR A 362 10.31 31.79 -5.97
N ILE A 363 11.14 32.03 -4.96
CA ILE A 363 12.13 31.06 -4.49
C ILE A 363 11.59 30.42 -3.22
N ARG A 364 11.43 29.10 -3.24
CA ARG A 364 10.95 28.27 -2.14
C ARG A 364 12.12 27.63 -1.41
N PHE A 365 12.17 27.88 -0.10
CA PHE A 365 13.11 27.25 0.82
C PHE A 365 12.37 26.31 1.77
N GLY A 366 13.04 25.23 2.18
CA GLY A 366 12.62 24.33 3.24
C GLY A 366 13.75 24.06 4.23
N VAL A 367 13.41 23.87 5.51
CA VAL A 367 14.39 23.79 6.61
C VAL A 367 14.49 22.40 7.26
N GLN A 368 13.74 21.44 6.77
CA GLN A 368 13.62 20.09 7.33
C GLN A 368 14.95 19.33 7.38
N GLU A 369 15.81 19.49 6.37
CA GLU A 369 17.12 18.85 6.34
C GLU A 369 18.10 19.50 7.32
N ILE A 370 18.24 20.83 7.29
CA ILE A 370 19.14 21.53 8.22
C ILE A 370 18.72 21.30 9.68
N THR A 371 17.42 21.21 9.94
CA THR A 371 16.88 20.87 11.26
C THR A 371 17.34 19.47 11.69
N ARG A 372 17.21 18.48 10.80
CA ARG A 372 17.67 17.10 11.06
C ARG A 372 19.19 17.01 11.20
N ARG A 373 19.95 17.84 10.50
CA ARG A 373 21.42 17.97 10.63
C ARG A 373 21.85 18.76 11.88
N GLY A 374 20.91 19.23 12.70
CA GLY A 374 21.20 19.87 13.97
C GLY A 374 21.70 21.32 13.86
N TYR A 375 21.29 22.04 12.80
CA TYR A 375 21.52 23.48 12.71
C TYR A 375 20.72 24.20 13.78
N GLU A 376 21.36 25.17 14.43
CA GLU A 376 20.78 25.95 15.53
C GLU A 376 20.54 27.40 15.11
N ARG A 377 19.93 28.21 16.00
CA ARG A 377 19.58 29.60 15.72
C ARG A 377 20.76 30.42 15.18
N ASP A 378 21.94 30.29 15.77
CA ASP A 378 23.15 30.99 15.33
C ASP A 378 23.59 30.57 13.91
N ASP A 379 23.37 29.31 13.53
CA ASP A 379 23.60 28.88 12.15
C ASP A 379 22.56 29.53 11.22
N LEU A 380 21.29 29.65 11.62
CA LEU A 380 20.27 30.33 10.81
C LEU A 380 20.59 31.81 10.57
N VAL A 381 21.15 32.51 11.56
CA VAL A 381 21.65 33.89 11.41
C VAL A 381 22.72 33.94 10.33
N ARG A 382 23.70 33.03 10.39
CA ARG A 382 24.77 32.94 9.38
C ARG A 382 24.22 32.60 8.00
N ILE A 383 23.24 31.70 7.91
CA ILE A 383 22.57 31.37 6.64
C ILE A 383 21.92 32.63 6.09
N ALA A 384 21.14 33.37 6.89
CA ALA A 384 20.48 34.59 6.45
C ALA A 384 21.48 35.66 5.96
N ASP A 385 22.61 35.83 6.66
CA ASP A 385 23.70 36.74 6.26
C ASP A 385 24.35 36.39 4.92
N LEU A 386 24.37 35.10 4.57
CA LEU A 386 24.93 34.62 3.30
C LEU A 386 23.89 34.66 2.17
N LEU A 387 22.63 34.35 2.46
CA LEU A 387 21.57 34.26 1.46
C LEU A 387 21.02 35.62 1.05
N ALA A 388 20.82 36.55 2.00
CA ALA A 388 20.19 37.84 1.68
C ALA A 388 20.96 38.63 0.59
N PRO A 389 22.30 38.77 0.64
CA PRO A 389 23.03 39.44 -0.43
C PRO A 389 22.93 38.74 -1.79
N LEU A 390 22.83 37.40 -1.83
CA LEU A 390 22.64 36.66 -3.09
C LEU A 390 21.26 36.93 -3.70
N ILE A 391 20.23 36.90 -2.86
CA ILE A 391 18.83 37.13 -3.26
C ILE A 391 18.63 38.57 -3.74
N LEU A 392 19.20 39.54 -3.00
CA LEU A 392 19.13 40.97 -3.33
C LEU A 392 20.06 41.39 -4.46
N GLY A 393 20.88 40.48 -5.00
CA GLY A 393 21.84 40.79 -6.08
C GLY A 393 22.98 41.71 -5.63
N GLN A 394 23.34 41.68 -4.35
CA GLN A 394 24.36 42.52 -3.71
C GLN A 394 25.72 41.81 -3.56
N ALA A 395 25.79 40.51 -3.86
CA ALA A 395 27.02 39.74 -3.80
C ALA A 395 27.11 38.72 -4.95
N GLU A 396 28.35 38.50 -5.40
CA GLU A 396 28.67 37.45 -6.38
C GLU A 396 28.74 36.07 -5.71
N PRO A 397 28.16 35.02 -6.32
CA PRO A 397 28.16 33.64 -5.80
C PRO A 397 29.55 33.13 -5.41
N GLU A 398 30.57 33.43 -6.20
CA GLU A 398 31.95 32.96 -6.02
C GLU A 398 32.57 33.46 -4.70
N ARG A 399 32.12 34.60 -4.19
CA ARG A 399 32.58 35.15 -2.90
C ARG A 399 31.86 34.51 -1.71
N ILE A 400 30.66 33.97 -1.92
CA ILE A 400 29.83 33.37 -0.87
C ILE A 400 30.04 31.85 -0.78
N ARG A 401 30.30 31.17 -1.91
CA ARG A 401 30.47 29.71 -2.00
C ARG A 401 31.44 29.13 -0.96
N PRO A 402 32.65 29.68 -0.72
CA PRO A 402 33.57 29.11 0.28
C PRO A 402 33.03 29.21 1.71
N ARG A 403 32.28 30.27 2.02
CA ARG A 403 31.67 30.49 3.35
C ARG A 403 30.50 29.54 3.59
N ILE A 404 29.72 29.22 2.55
CA ILE A 404 28.69 28.18 2.60
C ILE A 404 29.34 26.81 2.85
N ALA A 405 30.38 26.46 2.07
CA ALA A 405 31.08 25.19 2.25
C ALA A 405 31.70 25.06 3.67
N GLU A 406 32.29 26.14 4.20
CA GLU A 406 32.77 26.17 5.58
C GLU A 406 31.64 25.93 6.60
N LEU A 407 30.50 26.61 6.44
CA LEU A 407 29.33 26.44 7.32
C LEU A 407 28.80 25.01 7.31
N VAL A 408 28.72 24.38 6.13
CA VAL A 408 28.21 23.01 5.96
C VAL A 408 29.16 21.98 6.56
N ARG A 409 30.48 22.13 6.37
CA ARG A 409 31.50 21.19 6.90
C ARG A 409 31.66 21.20 8.42
N ARG A 410 31.09 22.19 9.13
CA ARG A 410 31.13 22.22 10.61
C ARG A 410 30.59 20.90 11.18
N PRO A 411 31.32 20.20 12.08
CA PRO A 411 30.88 18.93 12.63
C PRO A 411 29.54 19.07 13.37
N ARG A 412 28.55 18.27 12.97
CA ARG A 412 27.24 18.19 13.63
C ARG A 412 26.79 16.74 13.69
N ALA A 413 26.18 16.35 14.81
CA ALA A 413 25.51 15.07 14.92
C ALA A 413 24.13 15.15 14.24
N LEU A 414 23.78 14.09 13.51
CA LEU A 414 22.41 13.95 13.00
C LEU A 414 21.44 13.81 14.18
N ARG A 415 20.38 14.60 14.20
CA ARG A 415 19.33 14.58 15.22
C ARG A 415 18.14 13.73 14.79
N TYR A 416 17.29 13.39 15.75
CA TYR A 416 15.99 12.73 15.53
C TYR A 416 16.11 11.33 14.90
N THR A 417 17.04 10.52 15.42
CA THR A 417 17.34 9.16 14.96
C THR A 417 16.75 8.08 15.88
N GLY A 418 15.74 8.44 16.69
CA GLY A 418 15.12 7.59 17.71
C GLY A 418 16.01 7.37 18.94
N ARG A 419 15.46 6.65 19.94
CA ARG A 419 16.24 6.12 21.05
C ARG A 419 17.18 5.05 20.52
N THR A 420 18.46 5.37 20.39
CA THR A 420 19.48 4.43 19.94
C THR A 420 19.57 3.25 20.91
N ALA A 421 19.35 2.03 20.40
CA ALA A 421 20.09 0.89 20.96
C ALA A 421 21.57 1.14 20.63
N PRO A 422 22.51 0.89 21.56
CA PRO A 422 23.93 1.07 21.27
C PRO A 422 24.31 0.22 20.05
N ALA A 423 25.12 0.79 19.17
CA ALA A 423 25.65 0.10 18.01
C ALA A 423 26.50 -1.09 18.48
N ALA A 424 25.94 -2.29 18.47
CA ALA A 424 26.73 -3.50 18.64
C ALA A 424 27.42 -3.82 17.30
N GLU A 425 28.74 -3.98 17.34
CA GLU A 425 29.52 -4.68 16.32
C GLU A 425 28.86 -6.04 15.96
N PRO A 426 29.11 -6.61 14.76
CA PRO A 426 28.49 -7.85 14.33
C PRO A 426 29.06 -9.04 15.11
N ALA A 427 28.65 -9.19 16.37
CA ALA A 427 28.85 -10.39 17.14
C ALA A 427 27.91 -11.47 16.58
N ARG A 428 28.50 -12.59 16.12
CA ARG A 428 27.76 -13.84 15.89
C ARG A 428 27.16 -14.31 17.22
N ALA A 429 25.98 -13.82 17.55
CA ALA A 429 25.22 -14.29 18.70
C ALA A 429 24.23 -15.37 18.23
N SER A 430 24.45 -16.60 18.68
CA SER A 430 23.42 -17.64 18.69
C SER A 430 22.29 -17.17 19.61
N VAL A 431 21.23 -16.60 19.03
CA VAL A 431 20.05 -16.19 19.78
C VAL A 431 19.24 -17.45 20.10
N THR A 432 19.34 -17.93 21.33
CA THR A 432 18.36 -18.83 21.91
C THR A 432 17.10 -18.01 22.17
N VAL A 433 16.10 -18.19 21.31
CA VAL A 433 14.81 -17.51 21.44
C VAL A 433 14.09 -18.04 22.67
N ALA A 434 13.93 -17.21 23.70
CA ALA A 434 12.92 -17.42 24.72
C ALA A 434 11.54 -17.34 24.04
N ARG A 435 10.86 -18.49 23.95
CA ARG A 435 9.50 -18.60 23.42
C ARG A 435 8.57 -17.75 24.27
N SER A 436 7.91 -16.78 23.65
CA SER A 436 6.70 -16.15 24.19
C SER A 436 5.67 -17.23 24.53
N THR A 437 5.16 -17.19 25.75
CA THR A 437 4.15 -18.10 26.31
C THR A 437 2.73 -17.57 26.16
N ALA A 438 2.48 -16.59 25.29
CA ALA A 438 1.12 -16.31 24.85
C ALA A 438 0.62 -17.53 24.05
N PRO A 439 -0.50 -18.17 24.42
CA PRO A 439 -0.94 -19.36 23.72
C PRO A 439 -1.21 -19.01 22.25
N ALA A 440 -0.52 -19.70 21.36
CA ALA A 440 -0.94 -19.78 19.97
C ALA A 440 -2.41 -20.20 19.95
N ARG A 441 -3.26 -19.54 19.14
CA ARG A 441 -4.56 -20.14 18.81
C ARG A 441 -4.28 -21.56 18.30
N PRO A 442 -4.95 -22.60 18.82
CA PRO A 442 -4.52 -23.96 18.60
C PRO A 442 -4.50 -24.29 17.10
N ARG A 443 -3.30 -24.59 16.60
CA ARG A 443 -3.11 -25.54 15.51
C ARG A 443 -3.34 -26.92 16.13
N TRP A 444 -4.28 -27.68 15.56
CA TRP A 444 -4.50 -29.12 15.74
C TRP A 444 -4.05 -29.73 17.07
N ILE A 445 -5.00 -30.09 17.94
CA ILE A 445 -4.74 -30.90 19.12
C ILE A 445 -5.37 -32.28 18.87
N GLY A 446 -4.55 -33.27 18.52
CA GLY A 446 -4.96 -34.68 18.33
C GLY A 446 -4.82 -35.19 16.90
N ILE A 447 -3.61 -35.59 16.51
CA ILE A 447 -3.38 -36.45 15.34
C ILE A 447 -3.12 -37.85 15.89
N ASP A 448 -4.09 -38.75 15.70
CA ASP A 448 -3.92 -40.15 16.08
C ASP A 448 -3.59 -40.99 14.84
N LEU A 449 -2.41 -41.61 14.85
CA LEU A 449 -2.10 -42.74 13.98
C LEU A 449 -2.73 -43.99 14.62
N LEU A 450 -3.96 -44.28 14.23
CA LEU A 450 -4.66 -45.47 14.73
C LEU A 450 -4.25 -46.70 13.92
N PRO A 451 -4.03 -47.86 14.56
CA PRO A 451 -4.22 -49.14 13.87
C PRO A 451 -5.63 -49.16 13.29
N ALA A 452 -5.79 -49.63 12.04
CA ALA A 452 -7.04 -49.53 11.29
C ALA A 452 -8.28 -49.79 12.15
N GLY A 453 -9.07 -48.75 12.41
CA GLY A 453 -10.48 -48.92 12.75
C GLY A 453 -11.22 -49.54 11.57
N GLU A 454 -12.51 -49.85 11.73
CA GLU A 454 -13.31 -50.35 10.60
C GLU A 454 -13.20 -49.38 9.42
N PRO A 455 -12.59 -49.80 8.30
CA PRO A 455 -12.38 -48.93 7.16
C PRO A 455 -13.74 -48.48 6.61
N PRO A 456 -13.78 -47.35 5.87
CA PRO A 456 -14.96 -47.01 5.09
C PRO A 456 -15.41 -48.21 4.25
N PRO A 457 -16.72 -48.36 4.00
CA PRO A 457 -17.23 -49.38 3.09
C PRO A 457 -16.42 -49.34 1.78
N LYS A 458 -15.80 -50.48 1.45
CA LYS A 458 -14.85 -50.59 0.35
C LYS A 458 -15.47 -50.17 -0.98
N ASP A 459 -16.73 -50.51 -1.16
CA ASP A 459 -17.58 -50.12 -2.28
C ASP A 459 -17.72 -48.60 -2.40
N GLY A 460 -18.00 -47.87 -1.31
CA GLY A 460 -18.09 -46.41 -1.32
C GLY A 460 -16.77 -45.72 -1.69
N CYS A 461 -15.64 -46.26 -1.24
CA CYS A 461 -14.32 -45.75 -1.62
C CYS A 461 -13.99 -45.99 -3.09
N GLU A 462 -14.28 -47.18 -3.62
CA GLU A 462 -14.07 -47.51 -5.03
C GLU A 462 -14.95 -46.62 -5.93
N GLN A 463 -16.21 -46.40 -5.55
CA GLN A 463 -17.13 -45.49 -6.21
C GLN A 463 -16.64 -44.03 -6.22
N ALA A 464 -16.15 -43.53 -5.09
CA ALA A 464 -15.59 -42.17 -5.03
C ALA A 464 -14.33 -42.01 -5.89
N GLN A 465 -13.50 -43.04 -5.98
CA GLN A 465 -12.33 -43.06 -6.87
C GLN A 465 -12.75 -43.06 -8.35
N GLU A 466 -13.76 -43.84 -8.72
CA GLU A 466 -14.29 -43.86 -10.08
C GLU A 466 -14.92 -42.50 -10.46
N LEU A 467 -15.74 -41.91 -9.59
CA LEU A 467 -16.30 -40.56 -9.81
C LEU A 467 -15.20 -39.50 -9.91
N GLY A 468 -14.17 -39.57 -9.08
CA GLY A 468 -13.02 -38.67 -9.15
C GLY A 468 -12.24 -38.82 -10.46
N ALA A 469 -12.03 -40.05 -10.94
CA ALA A 469 -11.38 -40.30 -12.22
C ALA A 469 -12.21 -39.79 -13.41
N LEU A 470 -13.54 -39.94 -13.36
CA LEU A 470 -14.46 -39.41 -14.36
C LEU A 470 -14.52 -37.88 -14.33
N ALA A 471 -14.55 -37.28 -13.13
CA ALA A 471 -14.47 -35.84 -12.94
C ALA A 471 -13.08 -35.26 -13.28
N GLY A 472 -12.05 -36.09 -13.38
CA GLY A 472 -10.74 -35.71 -13.91
C GLY A 472 -10.73 -35.42 -15.42
N ALA A 473 -11.82 -35.72 -16.14
CA ALA A 473 -11.93 -35.46 -17.59
C ALA A 473 -12.34 -34.02 -17.94
N PHE A 474 -12.81 -33.23 -16.96
CA PHE A 474 -13.12 -31.82 -17.19
C PHE A 474 -11.82 -31.01 -17.37
N PRO A 475 -11.75 -30.01 -18.27
CA PRO A 475 -10.60 -29.11 -18.34
C PRO A 475 -10.49 -28.31 -17.03
N HIS A 476 -9.57 -28.70 -16.16
CA HIS A 476 -9.37 -28.03 -14.88
C HIS A 476 -8.68 -26.67 -15.06
N GLN A 477 -9.00 -25.70 -14.19
CA GLN A 477 -7.99 -24.72 -13.80
C GLN A 477 -6.87 -25.47 -13.08
N ILE A 478 -5.62 -25.08 -13.34
CA ILE A 478 -4.42 -25.91 -13.28
C ILE A 478 -3.94 -26.18 -11.82
N ASP A 479 -4.82 -26.11 -10.82
CA ASP A 479 -4.44 -26.11 -9.41
C ASP A 479 -5.55 -26.42 -8.38
N SER A 480 -6.80 -26.67 -8.77
CA SER A 480 -7.86 -27.10 -7.84
C SER A 480 -8.37 -28.50 -8.22
N ALA A 481 -8.11 -29.48 -7.36
CA ALA A 481 -8.68 -30.81 -7.53
C ALA A 481 -10.11 -30.84 -6.94
N GLY A 482 -11.07 -31.42 -7.69
CA GLY A 482 -12.47 -31.47 -7.27
C GLY A 482 -12.67 -32.28 -5.99
N ASN A 483 -13.72 -31.94 -5.24
CA ASN A 483 -14.11 -32.64 -4.02
C ASN A 483 -15.22 -33.65 -4.32
N VAL A 484 -15.06 -34.88 -3.81
CA VAL A 484 -16.08 -35.93 -3.88
C VAL A 484 -16.42 -36.36 -2.46
N SER A 485 -17.71 -36.41 -2.13
CA SER A 485 -18.16 -36.96 -0.86
C SER A 485 -19.26 -37.98 -1.04
N PHE A 486 -19.29 -38.98 -0.16
CA PHE A 486 -20.37 -39.94 -0.08
C PHE A 486 -20.79 -40.21 1.37
N SER A 487 -22.03 -40.63 1.59
CA SER A 487 -22.50 -41.12 2.89
C SER A 487 -22.73 -42.64 2.89
N ALA A 488 -22.34 -43.30 3.97
CA ALA A 488 -22.65 -44.70 4.24
C ALA A 488 -24.04 -44.88 4.86
N ASP A 489 -24.57 -46.10 4.78
CA ASP A 489 -25.91 -46.44 5.26
C ASP A 489 -26.04 -46.38 6.80
N ASP A 490 -24.90 -46.42 7.52
CA ASP A 490 -24.83 -46.20 8.97
C ASP A 490 -24.82 -44.71 9.38
N GLY A 491 -25.01 -43.82 8.42
CA GLY A 491 -25.10 -42.38 8.63
C GLY A 491 -23.75 -41.65 8.61
N ARG A 492 -22.61 -42.35 8.49
CA ARG A 492 -21.29 -41.73 8.40
C ARG A 492 -21.08 -41.02 7.06
N PHE A 493 -20.42 -39.86 7.08
CA PHE A 493 -20.11 -39.06 5.90
C PHE A 493 -18.61 -39.12 5.60
N PHE A 494 -18.26 -39.39 4.35
CA PHE A 494 -16.88 -39.57 3.89
C PHE A 494 -16.56 -38.60 2.76
N VAL A 495 -15.42 -37.93 2.84
CA VAL A 495 -14.94 -37.00 1.82
C VAL A 495 -13.60 -37.49 1.28
N SER A 496 -13.51 -37.66 -0.03
CA SER A 496 -12.27 -37.92 -0.76
C SER A 496 -11.88 -36.63 -1.50
N ALA A 497 -10.75 -36.06 -1.11
CA ALA A 497 -10.16 -34.88 -1.76
C ALA A 497 -8.80 -35.25 -2.37
N SER A 498 -8.58 -34.93 -3.64
CA SER A 498 -7.22 -34.61 -4.07
C SER A 498 -6.97 -33.12 -3.77
N GLY A 499 -5.83 -32.80 -3.16
CA GLY A 499 -5.40 -31.41 -2.94
C GLY A 499 -6.02 -30.69 -1.74
N SER A 500 -5.40 -30.87 -0.56
CA SER A 500 -5.27 -29.88 0.53
C SER A 500 -6.37 -28.81 0.67
N TYR A 501 -7.34 -29.03 1.58
CA TYR A 501 -7.77 -28.14 2.69
C TYR A 501 -9.06 -28.74 3.30
N ILE A 502 -8.94 -29.51 4.39
CA ILE A 502 -10.09 -29.77 5.26
C ILE A 502 -10.25 -28.49 6.06
N LYS A 503 -11.30 -27.71 5.83
CA LYS A 503 -11.79 -26.91 6.94
C LYS A 503 -13.03 -27.62 7.45
N ASN A 504 -12.98 -27.78 8.77
CA ASN A 504 -14.08 -27.36 9.58
C ASN A 504 -15.25 -28.43 9.49
N LEU A 505 -15.45 -29.17 10.58
CA LEU A 505 -16.21 -30.42 10.72
C LEU A 505 -16.99 -30.37 12.03
N LEU A 506 -18.12 -31.08 12.17
CA LEU A 506 -18.85 -31.20 13.43
C LEU A 506 -18.06 -32.02 14.47
N PRO A 507 -18.38 -31.97 15.79
CA PRO A 507 -17.64 -32.70 16.84
C PRO A 507 -17.51 -34.23 16.63
N ASP A 508 -18.39 -34.81 15.82
CA ASP A 508 -18.45 -36.24 15.50
C ASP A 508 -17.99 -36.57 14.06
N ASP A 509 -17.69 -35.56 13.25
CA ASP A 509 -17.19 -35.73 11.89
C ASP A 509 -15.70 -36.07 11.91
N PHE A 510 -15.27 -36.91 10.98
CA PHE A 510 -13.86 -37.30 10.81
C PHE A 510 -13.46 -37.26 9.35
N VAL A 511 -12.19 -37.00 9.07
CA VAL A 511 -11.60 -37.24 7.74
C VAL A 511 -10.57 -38.35 7.88
N GLU A 512 -10.76 -39.40 7.10
CA GLU A 512 -9.88 -40.55 7.02
C GLU A 512 -9.08 -40.52 5.72
N ILE A 513 -7.76 -40.37 5.84
CA ILE A 513 -6.85 -40.47 4.69
C ILE A 513 -6.22 -41.87 4.73
N THR A 514 -6.62 -42.72 3.79
CA THR A 514 -6.12 -44.09 3.68
C THR A 514 -4.88 -44.13 2.79
N GLY A 515 -3.72 -44.42 3.37
CA GLY A 515 -2.51 -44.70 2.61
C GLY A 515 -2.53 -46.11 2.02
N ARG A 516 -1.80 -46.33 0.91
CA ARG A 516 -1.64 -47.64 0.24
C ARG A 516 -1.15 -48.80 1.14
N ALA A 517 -0.74 -48.53 2.37
CA ALA A 517 -0.12 -49.50 3.29
C ALA A 517 -1.00 -49.86 4.52
N GLY A 518 -2.33 -49.69 4.44
CA GLY A 518 -3.26 -50.21 5.45
C GLY A 518 -3.31 -49.42 6.76
N TRP A 519 -2.89 -48.16 6.74
CA TRP A 519 -3.07 -47.22 7.84
C TRP A 519 -4.09 -46.14 7.46
N THR A 520 -4.82 -45.67 8.45
CA THR A 520 -5.82 -44.61 8.33
C THR A 520 -5.39 -43.44 9.21
N LEU A 521 -5.17 -42.28 8.60
CA LEU A 521 -4.97 -41.04 9.35
C LEU A 521 -6.33 -40.45 9.68
N ARG A 522 -6.71 -40.42 10.97
CA ARG A 522 -7.97 -39.85 11.44
C ARG A 522 -7.70 -38.47 12.05
N CYS A 523 -8.26 -37.43 11.44
CA CYS A 523 -8.19 -36.06 11.95
C CYS A 523 -9.50 -35.71 12.68
N ARG A 524 -9.43 -35.40 13.98
CA ARG A 524 -10.57 -34.86 14.76
C ARG A 524 -10.28 -33.38 15.05
N GLY A 525 -11.21 -32.48 14.73
CA GLY A 525 -11.01 -31.03 14.83
C GLY A 525 -12.10 -30.34 15.65
N ASP A 526 -11.74 -29.22 16.31
CA ASP A 526 -12.62 -28.42 17.18
C ASP A 526 -12.83 -27.01 16.60
N GLY A 527 -13.09 -26.92 15.28
CA GLY A 527 -13.33 -25.68 14.52
C GLY A 527 -14.72 -25.64 13.86
N HIS A 528 -15.09 -24.54 13.19
CA HIS A 528 -16.40 -24.35 12.47
C HIS A 528 -16.57 -25.33 11.27
N PRO A 529 -17.52 -25.23 10.29
CA PRO A 529 -17.56 -25.99 8.99
C PRO A 529 -16.95 -25.26 7.73
N SER A 530 -16.18 -25.92 6.80
CA SER A 530 -15.67 -25.21 5.57
C SER A 530 -16.89 -24.91 4.75
N ALA A 531 -16.91 -23.84 3.95
CA ALA A 531 -18.08 -23.62 3.10
C ALA A 531 -18.37 -24.79 2.17
N GLU A 532 -17.37 -25.53 1.71
CA GLU A 532 -17.55 -26.71 0.86
C GLU A 532 -18.07 -27.92 1.65
N ALA A 533 -17.48 -28.24 2.81
CA ALA A 533 -18.02 -29.29 3.69
C ALA A 533 -19.44 -28.94 4.18
N TYR A 534 -19.69 -27.67 4.48
CA TYR A 534 -20.99 -27.15 4.88
C TYR A 534 -21.99 -27.24 3.73
N LEU A 535 -21.60 -26.91 2.49
CA LEU A 535 -22.41 -27.10 1.29
C LEU A 535 -22.78 -28.57 1.09
N HIS A 536 -21.81 -29.48 1.19
CA HIS A 536 -22.03 -30.91 1.05
C HIS A 536 -22.98 -31.45 2.13
N HIS A 537 -22.80 -31.00 3.38
CA HIS A 537 -23.72 -31.28 4.48
C HIS A 537 -25.14 -30.75 4.20
N LEU A 538 -25.28 -29.50 3.78
CA LEU A 538 -26.58 -28.92 3.48
C LEU A 538 -27.30 -29.63 2.32
N LEU A 539 -26.55 -30.12 1.31
CA LEU A 539 -27.13 -30.93 0.23
C LEU A 539 -27.62 -32.29 0.75
N ARG A 540 -26.88 -32.93 1.65
CA ARG A 540 -27.37 -34.14 2.34
C ARG A 540 -28.66 -33.85 3.10
N GLU A 541 -28.65 -32.86 3.97
CA GLU A 541 -29.79 -32.56 4.85
C GLU A 541 -31.03 -32.10 4.08
N ARG A 542 -30.86 -31.28 3.04
CA ARG A 542 -32.01 -30.69 2.34
C ARG A 542 -32.61 -31.58 1.28
N VAL A 543 -31.80 -32.36 0.57
CA VAL A 543 -32.25 -33.12 -0.60
C VAL A 543 -31.92 -34.62 -0.53
N GLY A 544 -31.29 -35.06 0.56
CA GLY A 544 -30.92 -36.46 0.79
C GLY A 544 -29.78 -36.91 -0.11
N ALA A 545 -28.88 -36.01 -0.52
CA ALA A 545 -27.76 -36.36 -1.37
C ALA A 545 -26.84 -37.39 -0.69
N ARG A 546 -26.65 -38.55 -1.34
CA ARG A 546 -25.70 -39.58 -0.91
C ARG A 546 -24.34 -39.40 -1.57
N TYR A 547 -24.31 -38.88 -2.80
CA TYR A 547 -23.09 -38.56 -3.54
C TYR A 547 -23.15 -37.09 -3.95
N VAL A 548 -22.07 -36.35 -3.67
CA VAL A 548 -21.92 -34.95 -4.07
C VAL A 548 -20.56 -34.79 -4.71
N VAL A 549 -20.54 -34.17 -5.88
CA VAL A 549 -19.31 -33.81 -6.59
C VAL A 549 -19.32 -32.31 -6.81
N HIS A 550 -18.24 -31.68 -6.36
CA HIS A 550 -17.97 -30.28 -6.60
C HIS A 550 -16.69 -30.17 -7.42
N ASN A 551 -16.80 -29.61 -8.62
CA ASN A 551 -15.68 -29.44 -9.54
C ASN A 551 -15.56 -27.97 -9.96
N HIS A 552 -14.36 -27.41 -9.91
CA HIS A 552 -14.07 -26.03 -10.31
C HIS A 552 -13.99 -25.83 -11.83
N CYS A 553 -14.73 -26.63 -12.62
CA CYS A 553 -14.82 -26.44 -14.05
C CYS A 553 -15.60 -25.16 -14.36
N ILE A 554 -14.90 -24.12 -14.82
CA ILE A 554 -15.50 -22.88 -15.30
C ILE A 554 -15.79 -23.04 -16.79
N LEU A 555 -17.06 -23.21 -17.11
CA LEU A 555 -17.54 -23.15 -18.49
C LEU A 555 -17.24 -21.75 -19.05
N GLY A 556 -16.72 -21.68 -20.28
CA GLY A 556 -16.24 -20.45 -20.92
C GLY A 556 -17.28 -19.33 -21.07
N ARG A 557 -16.92 -18.23 -21.75
CA ARG A 557 -17.73 -16.98 -21.86
C ARG A 557 -19.15 -17.15 -22.47
N ASP A 558 -19.56 -18.34 -22.88
CA ASP A 558 -20.83 -18.58 -23.57
C ASP A 558 -22.03 -18.90 -22.66
N LEU A 559 -21.89 -18.90 -21.34
CA LEU A 559 -23.05 -19.01 -20.43
C LEU A 559 -23.82 -17.70 -20.22
N GLU A 560 -23.47 -16.62 -20.92
CA GLU A 560 -24.25 -15.37 -20.87
C GLU A 560 -25.67 -15.53 -21.45
N HIS A 561 -26.01 -16.68 -22.07
CA HIS A 561 -27.31 -16.96 -22.69
C HIS A 561 -27.97 -18.31 -22.32
N ALA A 562 -27.58 -18.98 -21.23
CA ALA A 562 -28.04 -20.36 -21.00
C ALA A 562 -29.32 -20.47 -20.13
N ASP A 563 -30.46 -20.68 -20.80
CA ASP A 563 -31.40 -21.74 -20.41
C ASP A 563 -30.88 -23.08 -21.00
N GLU A 564 -29.76 -23.60 -20.48
CA GLU A 564 -29.38 -24.98 -20.79
C GLU A 564 -30.35 -25.94 -20.06
N PRO A 565 -31.00 -26.88 -20.75
CA PRO A 565 -31.93 -27.81 -20.12
C PRO A 565 -31.24 -28.63 -19.02
N GLY A 566 -31.58 -28.32 -17.76
CA GLY A 566 -31.14 -29.09 -16.60
C GLY A 566 -29.95 -28.53 -15.81
N VAL A 567 -29.39 -27.37 -16.16
CA VAL A 567 -28.34 -26.70 -15.36
C VAL A 567 -28.88 -25.40 -14.79
N LEU A 568 -28.86 -25.27 -13.47
CA LEU A 568 -29.29 -24.03 -12.80
C LEU A 568 -28.11 -23.11 -12.54
N VAL A 569 -28.17 -21.88 -13.06
CA VAL A 569 -27.11 -20.89 -12.86
C VAL A 569 -27.33 -20.15 -11.54
N ILE A 570 -26.34 -20.21 -10.68
CA ILE A 570 -26.30 -19.46 -9.42
C ILE A 570 -25.48 -18.18 -9.67
N PRO A 571 -26.00 -17.00 -9.28
CA PRO A 571 -25.27 -15.73 -9.39
C PRO A 571 -23.89 -15.81 -8.74
N PRO A 572 -22.94 -14.96 -9.13
CA PRO A 572 -21.62 -14.94 -8.51
C PRO A 572 -21.77 -14.62 -7.01
N GLN A 573 -21.17 -15.46 -6.17
CA GLN A 573 -21.14 -15.32 -4.71
C GLN A 573 -19.71 -15.59 -4.25
N GLU A 574 -19.25 -14.97 -3.16
CA GLU A 574 -17.88 -15.13 -2.68
C GLU A 574 -17.47 -16.61 -2.52
N TYR A 575 -16.31 -16.98 -3.09
CA TYR A 575 -15.77 -18.34 -3.02
C TYR A 575 -15.51 -18.75 -1.57
N GLY A 576 -15.89 -19.96 -1.18
CA GLY A 576 -15.62 -20.44 0.17
C GLY A 576 -16.44 -19.74 1.27
N SER A 577 -17.54 -19.04 0.93
CA SER A 577 -18.43 -18.37 1.89
C SER A 577 -19.63 -19.24 2.33
N VAL A 578 -20.13 -18.99 3.56
CA VAL A 578 -21.38 -19.58 4.05
C VAL A 578 -22.57 -19.20 3.16
N SER A 579 -22.60 -17.95 2.70
CA SER A 579 -23.64 -17.43 1.80
C SER A 579 -23.72 -18.22 0.49
N LEU A 580 -22.57 -18.63 -0.07
CA LEU A 580 -22.51 -19.51 -1.23
C LEU A 580 -23.12 -20.89 -0.92
N ALA A 581 -22.68 -21.52 0.18
CA ALA A 581 -23.20 -22.84 0.59
C ALA A 581 -24.72 -22.86 0.73
N GLU A 582 -25.28 -21.83 1.37
CA GLU A 582 -26.72 -21.69 1.50
C GLU A 582 -27.43 -21.40 0.19
N ALA A 583 -26.83 -20.62 -0.71
CA ALA A 583 -27.40 -20.33 -2.02
C ALA A 583 -27.52 -21.61 -2.86
N VAL A 584 -26.47 -22.43 -2.88
CA VAL A 584 -26.49 -23.76 -3.52
C VAL A 584 -27.54 -24.65 -2.88
N ALA A 585 -27.59 -24.71 -1.54
CA ALA A 585 -28.57 -25.52 -0.83
C ALA A 585 -30.02 -25.06 -1.03
N ARG A 586 -30.27 -23.75 -1.24
CA ARG A 586 -31.61 -23.22 -1.60
C ARG A 586 -32.00 -23.59 -3.03
N ALA A 587 -31.02 -23.68 -3.92
CA ALA A 587 -31.19 -24.03 -5.33
C ALA A 587 -31.35 -25.54 -5.55
N ALA A 588 -30.77 -26.38 -4.69
CA ALA A 588 -30.70 -27.83 -4.87
C ALA A 588 -32.03 -28.56 -5.12
N PRO A 589 -33.18 -28.18 -4.50
CA PRO A 589 -34.46 -28.83 -4.81
C PRO A 589 -34.94 -28.58 -6.24
N ARG A 590 -34.42 -27.54 -6.91
CA ARG A 590 -34.83 -27.13 -8.27
C ARG A 590 -33.95 -27.74 -9.36
N SER A 591 -32.73 -28.16 -9.03
CA SER A 591 -31.82 -28.78 -9.99
C SER A 591 -30.77 -29.65 -9.32
N ARG A 592 -30.43 -30.77 -9.99
CA ARG A 592 -29.34 -31.67 -9.60
C ARG A 592 -27.98 -31.21 -10.10
N VAL A 593 -27.95 -30.30 -11.09
CA VAL A 593 -26.74 -29.70 -11.62
C VAL A 593 -26.84 -28.19 -11.48
N MET A 594 -25.84 -27.60 -10.83
CA MET A 594 -25.75 -26.18 -10.55
C MET A 594 -24.42 -25.64 -11.04
N TYR A 595 -24.47 -24.59 -11.86
CA TYR A 595 -23.29 -23.83 -12.22
C TYR A 595 -23.22 -22.58 -11.36
N VAL A 596 -22.20 -22.52 -10.50
CA VAL A 596 -21.92 -21.33 -9.70
C VAL A 596 -20.98 -20.45 -10.52
N ARG A 597 -21.49 -19.30 -10.98
CA ARG A 597 -20.75 -18.41 -11.87
C ARG A 597 -19.41 -18.02 -11.23
N ARG A 598 -18.30 -18.28 -11.93
CA ARG A 598 -16.90 -18.08 -11.47
C ARG A 598 -16.37 -19.05 -10.39
N HIS A 599 -17.13 -20.06 -9.97
CA HIS A 599 -16.70 -21.02 -8.93
C HIS A 599 -16.71 -22.48 -9.37
N GLY A 600 -17.56 -22.85 -10.33
CA GLY A 600 -17.56 -24.19 -10.93
C GLY A 600 -18.92 -24.87 -10.97
N LEU A 601 -18.91 -26.18 -11.22
CA LEU A 601 -20.08 -27.06 -11.26
C LEU A 601 -20.22 -27.84 -9.95
N VAL A 602 -21.44 -27.82 -9.40
CA VAL A 602 -21.86 -28.66 -8.27
C VAL A 602 -22.98 -29.57 -8.75
N PHE A 603 -22.87 -30.87 -8.49
CA PHE A 603 -23.95 -31.80 -8.77
C PHE A 603 -23.99 -32.94 -7.75
N TRP A 604 -25.16 -33.56 -7.63
CA TRP A 604 -25.43 -34.51 -6.55
C TRP A 604 -26.50 -35.54 -6.93
N ALA A 605 -26.49 -36.69 -6.25
CA ALA A 605 -27.47 -37.76 -6.43
C ALA A 605 -27.66 -38.59 -5.15
N ARG A 606 -28.73 -39.40 -5.11
CA ARG A 606 -29.03 -40.33 -4.01
C ARG A 606 -28.39 -41.70 -4.22
N GLU A 607 -28.20 -42.08 -5.48
CA GLU A 607 -27.62 -43.35 -5.87
C GLU A 607 -26.34 -43.14 -6.67
N TYR A 608 -25.41 -44.09 -6.54
CA TYR A 608 -24.11 -44.03 -7.21
C TYR A 608 -24.23 -43.95 -8.72
N GLU A 609 -24.99 -44.88 -9.33
CA GLU A 609 -25.16 -44.97 -10.78
C GLU A 609 -25.76 -43.69 -11.38
N GLU A 610 -26.63 -43.03 -10.63
CA GLU A 610 -27.22 -41.76 -11.01
C GLU A 610 -26.18 -40.63 -10.97
N CYS A 611 -25.36 -40.57 -9.92
CA CYS A 611 -24.25 -39.61 -9.83
C CYS A 611 -23.25 -39.83 -10.98
N ARG A 612 -22.91 -41.09 -11.25
CA ARG A 612 -21.99 -41.47 -12.33
C ARG A 612 -22.51 -41.04 -13.69
N ALA A 613 -23.77 -41.33 -13.99
CA ALA A 613 -24.41 -40.92 -15.24
C ALA A 613 -24.39 -39.39 -15.42
N LEU A 614 -24.59 -38.61 -14.35
CA LEU A 614 -24.51 -37.14 -14.38
C LEU A 614 -23.09 -36.65 -14.68
N VAL A 615 -22.07 -37.22 -14.02
CA VAL A 615 -20.65 -36.88 -14.29
C VAL A 615 -20.31 -37.15 -15.75
N GLU A 616 -20.64 -38.33 -16.25
CA GLU A 616 -20.35 -38.74 -17.63
C GLU A 616 -21.05 -37.86 -18.65
N ASP A 617 -22.31 -37.53 -18.41
CA ASP A 617 -23.09 -36.68 -19.29
C ASP A 617 -22.53 -35.26 -19.35
N LEU A 618 -22.20 -34.67 -18.19
CA LEU A 618 -21.56 -33.36 -18.12
C LEU A 618 -20.17 -33.38 -18.78
N ALA A 619 -19.34 -34.38 -18.50
CA ALA A 619 -18.02 -34.51 -19.12
C ALA A 619 -18.11 -34.64 -20.65
N ARG A 620 -19.12 -35.36 -21.16
CA ARG A 620 -19.41 -35.43 -22.61
C ARG A 620 -19.81 -34.06 -23.18
N ARG A 621 -20.68 -33.31 -22.49
CA ARG A 621 -21.18 -32.00 -22.92
C ARG A 621 -20.08 -30.93 -22.94
N THR A 622 -19.16 -30.95 -21.98
CA THR A 622 -18.13 -29.90 -21.80
C THR A 622 -16.87 -30.12 -22.63
N GLY A 623 -16.81 -31.19 -23.43
CA GLY A 623 -15.82 -31.35 -24.50
C GLY A 623 -14.39 -31.68 -24.05
N ARG A 624 -14.10 -32.98 -23.91
CA ARG A 624 -12.94 -33.67 -24.53
C ARG A 624 -13.12 -35.19 -24.40
N ARG A 625 -13.24 -35.89 -25.55
CA ARG A 625 -12.95 -37.33 -25.61
C ARG A 625 -11.49 -37.54 -25.19
N ARG A 626 -11.20 -38.68 -24.54
CA ARG A 626 -9.84 -39.21 -24.43
C ARG A 626 -9.10 -39.16 -25.76
#